data_AF-A0A965ENM0-F1
#
_entry.id   AF-A0A965ENM0-F1
#
_cell.length_a   1.000
_cell.length_b   1.000
_cell.length_c   1.000
_cell.angle_alpha   90.00
_cell.angle_beta   90.00
_cell.angle_gamma   90.00
#
_symmetry.space_group_name_H-M   'P 1'
#
loop_
_entity.id
_entity.type
_entity.pdbx_description
1 polymer ?
#
loop_
_entity_poly.entity_id
_entity_poly.type
_entity_poly.pdbx_seq_one_letter_code
_entity_poly.pdbx_strand_id
1 'polypeptide(L)' 'FRIFNPTSQQQKFDPDEAYIDKWVDRSSNYPEPIVDHAEARKRALASLKQVTNK' A
#
# COMPACT_ATOMS: atom_id res chain seq x y z
N PHE A 1 5.57 -13.46 -6.62
CA PHE A 1 4.30 -12.89 -6.13
C PHE A 1 4.12 -11.46 -6.63
N ARG A 2 2.94 -10.85 -6.43
CA ARG A 2 2.62 -9.46 -6.78
C ARG A 2 2.52 -8.62 -5.50
N ILE A 3 3.18 -7.45 -5.46
CA ILE A 3 3.00 -6.45 -4.40
C ILE A 3 2.11 -5.35 -4.96
N PHE A 4 1.02 -5.03 -4.27
CA PHE A 4 0.13 -3.94 -4.62
C PHE A 4 0.68 -2.61 -4.09
N ASN A 5 0.60 -1.57 -4.92
CA ASN A 5 0.91 -0.21 -4.49
C ASN A 5 -0.42 0.45 -4.08
N PRO A 6 -0.57 0.89 -2.81
CA PRO A 6 -1.84 1.39 -2.30
C PRO A 6 -2.36 2.61 -3.08
N THR A 7 -1.49 3.55 -3.41
CA THR A 7 -1.85 4.77 -4.18
C THR A 7 -2.35 4.42 -5.57
N SER A 8 -1.65 3.56 -6.31
CA SER A 8 -2.09 3.21 -7.67
C SER A 8 -3.31 2.30 -7.71
N GLN A 9 -3.54 1.50 -6.66
CA GLN A 9 -4.80 0.77 -6.52
C GLN A 9 -5.96 1.73 -6.27
N GLN A 10 -5.80 2.69 -5.35
CA GLN A 10 -6.82 3.70 -5.11
C GLN A 10 -7.15 4.48 -6.40
N GLN A 11 -6.16 5.05 -7.07
CA GLN A 11 -6.40 5.83 -8.31
C GLN A 11 -7.11 5.02 -9.42
N LYS A 12 -6.87 3.70 -9.48
CA LYS A 12 -7.47 2.85 -10.50
C LYS A 12 -8.91 2.44 -10.16
N PHE A 13 -9.21 2.19 -8.89
CA PHE A 13 -10.45 1.54 -8.47
C PHE A 13 -11.40 2.46 -7.70
N ASP A 14 -10.91 3.59 -7.20
CA ASP A 14 -11.67 4.62 -6.48
C ASP A 14 -11.12 6.02 -6.84
N PRO A 15 -11.16 6.42 -8.13
CA PRO A 15 -10.58 7.69 -8.58
C PRO A 15 -11.26 8.91 -7.94
N ASP A 16 -12.55 8.81 -7.63
CA ASP A 16 -13.34 9.87 -6.99
C ASP A 16 -13.35 9.75 -5.46
N GLU A 17 -12.61 8.81 -4.90
CA GLU A 17 -12.49 8.57 -3.45
C GLU A 17 -13.80 8.25 -2.71
N ALA A 18 -14.87 7.91 -3.43
CA ALA A 18 -16.20 7.67 -2.88
C ALA A 18 -16.24 6.46 -1.94
N TYR A 19 -15.43 5.42 -2.20
CA TYR A 19 -15.33 4.30 -1.28
C TYR A 19 -14.58 4.70 -0.01
N ILE A 20 -13.46 5.41 -0.14
CA ILE A 20 -12.68 5.87 1.01
C ILE A 20 -13.52 6.80 1.89
N ASP A 21 -14.22 7.78 1.31
CA ASP A 21 -15.02 8.75 2.08
C ASP A 21 -16.20 8.11 2.81
N LYS A 22 -16.73 7.01 2.27
CA LYS A 22 -17.80 6.25 2.93
C LYS A 22 -17.32 5.53 4.19
N TRP A 23 -16.07 5.07 4.21
CA TRP A 23 -15.59 4.12 5.22
C TRP A 23 -14.45 4.64 6.10
N VAL A 24 -13.79 5.73 5.71
CA VAL A 24 -12.63 6.29 6.39
C VAL A 24 -12.94 7.72 6.83
N ASP A 25 -12.79 7.98 8.13
CA ASP A 25 -12.85 9.33 8.66
C ASP A 25 -11.53 10.06 8.37
N ARG A 26 -11.61 11.14 7.58
CA ARG A 26 -10.46 11.98 7.20
C ARG A 26 -10.19 13.12 8.18
N SER A 27 -10.65 13.01 9.42
CA SER A 27 -10.31 13.97 10.47
C SER A 27 -8.82 14.29 10.49
N SER A 28 -8.44 15.50 10.91
CA SER A 28 -7.05 15.96 10.89
C SER A 28 -6.07 15.10 11.69
N ASN A 29 -6.56 14.13 12.46
CA ASN A 29 -5.75 13.16 13.20
C ASN A 29 -5.55 11.83 12.44
N TYR A 30 -5.75 11.81 11.11
CA TYR A 30 -5.50 10.61 10.32
C TYR A 30 -4.01 10.25 10.39
N PRO A 31 -3.67 9.01 10.74
CA PRO A 31 -2.28 8.63 10.96
C PRO A 31 -1.48 8.62 9.66
N GLU A 32 -0.21 8.98 9.76
CA GLU A 32 0.74 8.74 8.69
C GLU A 32 0.95 7.24 8.46
N PRO A 33 1.46 6.84 7.27
CA PRO A 33 1.83 5.47 7.01
C PRO A 33 2.74 4.90 8.10
N ILE A 34 2.36 3.76 8.66
CA ILE A 34 3.09 3.07 9.75
C ILE A 34 4.51 2.66 9.28
N VAL A 35 4.69 2.45 7.97
CA VAL A 35 5.97 2.06 7.37
C VAL A 35 6.20 2.81 6.07
N ASP A 36 7.47 2.96 5.70
CA ASP A 36 7.82 3.36 4.33
C ASP A 36 7.51 2.23 3.35
N HIS A 37 6.58 2.48 2.43
CA HIS A 37 6.11 1.49 1.46
C HIS A 37 7.19 1.07 0.45
N ALA A 38 8.15 1.94 0.12
CA ALA A 38 9.22 1.64 -0.82
C ALA A 38 10.24 0.67 -0.18
N GLU A 39 10.64 0.92 1.06
CA GLU A 39 11.52 0.06 1.83
C GLU A 39 10.85 -1.26 2.20
N ALA A 40 9.58 -1.24 2.60
CA ALA A 40 8.80 -2.46 2.84
C ALA A 40 8.74 -3.36 1.59
N ARG A 41 8.54 -2.76 0.40
CA ARG A 41 8.56 -3.49 -0.87
C ARG A 41 9.93 -4.13 -1.15
N LYS A 42 11.03 -3.39 -0.95
CA LYS A 42 12.39 -3.92 -1.14
C LYS A 42 12.64 -5.11 -0.21
N ARG A 43 12.30 -4.99 1.08
CA ARG A 43 12.45 -6.07 2.07
C ARG A 43 11.66 -7.32 1.67
N ALA A 44 10.40 -7.17 1.28
CA ALA A 44 9.57 -8.30 0.86
C ALA A 44 10.17 -9.05 -0.34
N LEU A 45 10.65 -8.33 -1.36
CA LEU A 45 11.30 -8.92 -2.53
C LEU A 45 12.62 -9.61 -2.19
N ALA A 46 13.42 -9.03 -1.29
CA ALA A 46 14.67 -9.63 -0.83
C ALA A 46 14.42 -10.96 -0.10
N SER A 47 13.45 -10.99 0.82
CA SER A 47 13.05 -12.23 1.50
C SER A 47 12.51 -13.29 0.54
N LEU A 48 11.73 -12.90 -0.48
CA LEU A 48 11.28 -13.85 -1.50
C LEU A 48 12.46 -14.50 -2.22
N LYS A 49 13.44 -13.68 -2.61
CA LYS A 49 14.61 -14.14 -3.34
C LYS A 49 15.37 -15.20 -2.55
N GLN A 50 15.53 -14.98 -1.24
CA GLN A 50 16.20 -15.92 -0.33
C GLN A 50 15.50 -17.29 -0.28
N VAL A 51 14.16 -17.31 -0.26
CA VAL A 51 13.39 -18.56 -0.12
C VAL A 51 13.21 -19.28 -1.46
N THR A 52 13.17 -18.55 -2.57
CA THR A 52 12.84 -19.13 -3.89
C THR A 52 14.05 -19.71 -4.62
N ASN A 53 15.27 -19.56 -4.08
CA ASN A 53 16.52 -20.08 -4.64
C ASN A 53 16.71 -19.75 -6.15
N LYS A 54 16.22 -18.57 -6.56
CA LYS A 54 16.36 -17.96 -7.89
C LYS A 54 17.10 -16.64 -7.79
#